data_AF-A0A9E5CA44-F1
#
_entry.id   AF-A0A9E5CA44-F1
#
_cell.length_a   1.000
_cell.length_b   1.000
_cell.length_c   1.000
_cell.angle_alpha   90.00
_cell.angle_beta   90.00
_cell.angle_gamma   90.00
#
_symmetry.space_group_name_H-M   'P 1'
#
loop_
_entity.id
_entity.type
_entity.pdbx_description
1 polymer ?
#
loop_
_entity_poly.entity_id
_entity_poly.type
_entity_poly.pdbx_seq_one_letter_code
_entity_poly.pdbx_strand_id
1 'polypeptide(L)'
;MSSSKSSRKRTGKGSSDSAAISFDLLSNLTYMAALATGSPSRDLILERAITQDFKTCVYFRRVYLLAKRMGFDYVRAFRLVANKVGADTVKNHLLRFAGAITAGVSEADFLAQEARVEREQYISGYHRSLETLAKWGDAYAALLVS
;
A
#
# COMPACT_ATOMS: atom_id res chain seq x y z
N MET A 1 -9.06 -49.90 -11.71
CA MET A 1 -9.56 -48.92 -10.72
C MET A 1 -8.48 -47.88 -10.47
N SER A 2 -8.52 -46.73 -11.16
CA SER A 2 -7.52 -45.66 -11.01
C SER A 2 -8.13 -44.51 -10.23
N SER A 3 -7.60 -44.27 -9.03
CA SER A 3 -8.04 -43.20 -8.14
C SER A 3 -7.29 -41.91 -8.49
N SER A 4 -7.95 -41.04 -9.25
CA SER A 4 -7.49 -39.68 -9.50
C SER A 4 -7.58 -38.86 -8.21
N LYS A 5 -6.46 -38.73 -7.49
CA LYS A 5 -6.33 -37.81 -6.35
C LYS A 5 -6.44 -36.38 -6.87
N SER A 6 -7.64 -35.81 -6.78
CA SER A 6 -7.90 -34.38 -6.97
C SER A 6 -7.09 -33.58 -5.95
N SER A 7 -5.94 -33.07 -6.38
CA SER A 7 -5.18 -32.08 -5.63
C SER A 7 -6.00 -30.80 -5.60
N ARG A 8 -6.58 -30.46 -4.43
CA ARG A 8 -7.17 -29.15 -4.18
C ARG A 8 -6.07 -28.11 -4.38
N LYS A 9 -6.04 -27.54 -5.58
CA LYS A 9 -5.28 -26.33 -5.90
C LYS A 9 -5.72 -25.29 -4.86
N ARG A 10 -4.82 -24.93 -3.92
CA ARG A 10 -5.03 -23.77 -3.05
C ARG A 10 -5.33 -22.62 -4.00
N THR A 11 -6.58 -22.20 -4.05
CA THR A 11 -6.95 -20.92 -4.63
C THR A 11 -6.07 -19.92 -3.88
N GLY A 12 -5.13 -19.32 -4.61
CA GLY A 12 -4.31 -18.25 -4.08
C GLY A 12 -5.31 -17.21 -3.60
N LYS A 13 -5.53 -17.18 -2.28
CA LYS A 13 -6.33 -16.18 -1.61
C LYS A 13 -5.71 -14.87 -2.08
N GLY A 14 -6.42 -14.13 -2.93
CA GLY A 14 -5.99 -12.79 -3.34
C GLY A 14 -5.52 -12.11 -2.06
N SER A 15 -4.29 -11.59 -2.07
CA SER A 15 -3.73 -10.92 -0.92
C SER A 15 -4.62 -9.71 -0.65
N SER A 16 -5.70 -9.93 0.08
CA SER A 16 -6.52 -8.86 0.60
C SER A 16 -5.62 -8.21 1.62
N ASP A 17 -4.98 -7.15 1.19
CA ASP A 17 -4.18 -6.32 2.07
C ASP A 17 -5.04 -5.99 3.28
N SER A 18 -4.46 -6.16 4.47
CA SER A 18 -5.22 -5.90 5.69
C SER A 18 -5.63 -4.44 5.71
N ALA A 19 -6.84 -4.13 6.18
CA ALA A 19 -7.31 -2.75 6.32
C ALA A 19 -6.31 -1.85 7.08
N ALA A 20 -5.57 -2.42 8.04
CA ALA A 20 -4.50 -1.74 8.76
C ALA A 20 -3.34 -1.28 7.84
N ILE A 21 -2.92 -2.13 6.89
CA ILE A 21 -1.86 -1.78 5.92
C ILE A 21 -2.36 -0.70 4.97
N SER A 22 -3.61 -0.80 4.51
CA SER A 22 -4.22 0.22 3.63
C SER A 22 -4.34 1.57 4.32
N PHE A 23 -4.78 1.58 5.58
CA PHE A 23 -4.83 2.80 6.40
C PHE A 23 -3.43 3.39 6.59
N ASP A 24 -2.45 2.57 7.02
CA ASP A 24 -1.06 3.01 7.21
C ASP A 24 -0.43 3.54 5.91
N LEU A 25 -0.76 2.95 4.76
CA LEU A 25 -0.28 3.41 3.46
C LEU A 25 -0.88 4.78 3.13
N LEU A 26 -2.20 4.93 3.26
CA LEU A 26 -2.90 6.19 3.07
C LEU A 26 -2.34 7.30 3.98
N SER A 27 -2.16 7.01 5.27
CA SER A 27 -1.63 7.97 6.25
C SER A 27 -0.22 8.41 5.87
N ASN A 28 0.65 7.46 5.52
CA ASN A 28 2.03 7.77 5.12
C ASN A 28 2.09 8.58 3.82
N LEU A 29 1.26 8.24 2.83
CA LEU A 29 1.17 9.00 1.57
C LEU A 29 0.64 10.41 1.78
N THR A 30 -0.37 10.56 2.62
CA THR A 30 -0.92 11.87 2.95
C THR A 30 0.12 12.74 3.65
N TYR A 31 0.90 12.14 4.56
CA TYR A 31 2.02 12.83 5.23
C TYR A 31 3.11 13.26 4.24
N MET A 32 3.55 12.35 3.35
CA MET A 32 4.54 12.68 2.32
C MET A 32 4.03 13.75 1.35
N ALA A 33 2.76 13.69 0.94
CA ALA A 33 2.14 14.70 0.08
C ALA A 33 2.10 16.07 0.75
N ALA A 34 1.74 16.14 2.03
CA ALA A 34 1.77 17.38 2.80
C ALA A 34 3.18 17.96 2.90
N LEU A 35 4.19 17.13 3.16
CA LEU A 35 5.60 17.57 3.16
C LEU A 35 6.07 18.06 1.79
N ALA A 36 5.65 17.38 0.73
CA ALA A 36 6.09 17.69 -0.64
C ALA A 36 5.63 19.09 -1.11
N THR A 37 4.61 19.69 -0.47
CA THR A 37 4.18 21.07 -0.76
C THR A 37 5.29 22.12 -0.58
N GLY A 38 6.28 21.85 0.28
CA GLY A 38 7.44 22.72 0.48
C GLY A 38 8.59 22.48 -0.51
N SER A 39 8.37 21.68 -1.56
CA SER A 39 9.40 21.22 -2.51
C SER A 39 10.70 20.71 -1.86
N PRO A 40 10.65 19.89 -0.79
CA PRO A 40 11.85 19.28 -0.22
C PRO A 40 12.48 18.28 -1.19
N SER A 41 13.76 17.97 -0.96
CA SER A 41 14.39 16.87 -1.69
C SER A 41 13.73 15.53 -1.35
N ARG A 42 13.74 14.61 -2.32
CA ARG A 42 13.23 13.23 -2.14
C ARG A 42 13.83 12.52 -0.92
N ASP A 43 15.09 12.81 -0.64
CA ASP A 43 15.80 12.28 0.52
C ASP A 43 15.12 12.69 1.82
N LEU A 44 14.79 13.98 1.94
CA LEU A 44 14.16 14.54 3.12
C LEU A 44 12.72 14.03 3.26
N ILE A 45 11.98 13.91 2.15
CA ILE A 45 10.63 13.31 2.17
C ILE A 45 10.70 11.89 2.76
N LEU A 46 11.60 11.05 2.22
CA LEU A 46 11.73 9.67 2.68
C LEU A 46 12.28 9.58 4.10
N GLU A 47 13.22 10.43 4.48
CA GLU A 47 13.75 10.50 5.85
C GLU A 47 12.65 10.84 6.86
N ARG A 48 11.78 11.79 6.55
CA ARG A 48 10.64 12.15 7.42
C ARG A 48 9.53 11.10 7.40
N ALA A 49 9.31 10.43 6.27
CA ALA A 49 8.34 9.34 6.18
C ALA A 49 8.73 8.15 7.07
N ILE A 50 10.02 7.84 7.20
CA ILE A 50 10.49 6.70 8.00
C ILE A 50 10.51 6.93 9.51
N THR A 51 10.36 8.18 9.96
CA THR A 51 10.23 8.51 11.39
C THR A 51 8.81 8.35 11.91
N GLN A 52 7.83 8.18 11.01
CA GLN A 52 6.45 7.91 11.40
C GLN A 52 6.30 6.48 11.92
N ASP A 53 5.32 6.26 12.80
CA ASP A 53 5.05 4.96 13.44
C ASP A 53 4.03 4.11 12.66
N PHE A 54 4.19 4.04 11.33
CA PHE A 54 3.34 3.23 10.46
C PHE A 54 4.03 1.92 10.07
N LYS A 55 3.27 0.83 9.90
CA LYS A 55 3.83 -0.46 9.44
C LYS A 55 4.43 -0.35 8.05
N THR A 56 3.92 0.56 7.22
CA THR A 56 4.42 0.82 5.86
C THR A 56 5.80 1.51 5.84
N CYS A 57 6.21 2.17 6.94
CA CYS A 57 7.50 2.84 7.04
C CYS A 57 8.68 1.87 6.90
N VAL A 58 8.50 0.59 7.23
CA VAL A 58 9.53 -0.45 7.03
C VAL A 58 9.94 -0.56 5.55
N TYR A 59 8.99 -0.41 4.62
CA TYR A 59 9.28 -0.50 3.20
C TYR A 59 10.04 0.73 2.70
N PHE A 60 9.59 1.93 3.07
CA PHE A 60 10.30 3.17 2.74
C PHE A 60 11.68 3.25 3.39
N ARG A 61 11.85 2.71 4.60
CA ARG A 61 13.16 2.59 5.27
C ARG A 61 14.12 1.70 4.49
N ARG A 62 13.64 0.58 3.95
CA ARG A 62 14.46 -0.28 3.08
C ARG A 62 14.89 0.46 1.82
N VAL A 63 13.98 1.20 1.17
CA VAL A 63 14.30 2.03 0.00
C VAL A 63 15.36 3.08 0.36
N TYR A 64 15.15 3.82 1.45
CA TYR A 64 16.06 4.86 1.93
C TYR A 64 17.47 4.30 2.22
N LEU A 65 17.57 3.15 2.90
CA LEU A 65 18.86 2.51 3.19
C LEU A 65 19.58 2.05 1.93
N LEU A 66 18.88 1.45 0.97
CA LEU A 66 19.46 1.04 -0.32
C LEU A 66 20.03 2.26 -1.05
N ALA A 67 19.28 3.35 -1.10
CA ALA A 67 19.72 4.55 -1.79
C ALA A 67 20.87 5.27 -1.07
N LYS A 68 20.72 5.52 0.24
CA LYS A 68 21.66 6.35 1.01
C LYS A 68 22.88 5.63 1.55
N ARG A 69 22.79 4.34 1.84
CA ARG A 69 23.90 3.58 2.44
C ARG A 69 24.56 2.63 1.46
N MET A 70 23.85 2.19 0.42
CA MET A 70 24.36 1.19 -0.52
C MET A 70 24.60 1.74 -1.94
N GLY A 71 24.34 3.04 -2.17
CA GLY A 71 24.62 3.71 -3.45
C GLY A 71 23.69 3.30 -4.59
N PHE A 72 22.52 2.72 -4.28
CA PHE A 72 21.54 2.39 -5.31
C PHE A 72 20.82 3.66 -5.78
N ASP A 73 20.51 3.72 -7.07
CA ASP A 73 19.54 4.69 -7.56
C ASP A 73 18.15 4.42 -6.95
N TYR A 74 17.36 5.48 -6.73
CA TYR A 74 16.04 5.38 -6.13
C TYR A 74 15.08 4.50 -6.93
N VAL A 75 15.07 4.59 -8.27
CA VAL A 75 14.22 3.74 -9.13
C VAL A 75 14.53 2.27 -8.89
N ARG A 76 15.83 1.93 -8.83
CA ARG A 76 16.28 0.56 -8.57
C ARG A 76 15.93 0.11 -7.16
N ALA A 77 16.10 0.98 -6.15
CA ALA A 77 15.75 0.69 -4.77
C ALA A 77 14.25 0.43 -4.59
N PHE A 78 13.39 1.27 -5.15
CA PHE A 78 11.93 1.09 -5.12
C PHE A 78 11.50 -0.24 -5.77
N ARG A 79 12.01 -0.55 -6.97
CA ARG A 79 11.71 -1.82 -7.65
C ARG A 79 12.18 -3.05 -6.85
N LEU A 80 13.38 -2.99 -6.26
CA LEU A 80 13.92 -4.09 -5.47
C LEU A 80 13.07 -4.36 -4.23
N VAL A 81 12.65 -3.30 -3.52
CA VAL A 81 11.78 -3.44 -2.35
C VAL A 81 10.41 -3.95 -2.77
N ALA A 82 9.80 -3.38 -3.82
CA ALA A 82 8.49 -3.80 -4.31
C ALA A 82 8.41 -5.31 -4.61
N ASN A 83 9.46 -5.89 -5.20
CA ASN A 83 9.52 -7.33 -5.49
C ASN A 83 9.54 -8.23 -4.23
N LYS A 84 9.88 -7.67 -3.06
CA LYS A 84 9.93 -8.39 -1.78
C LYS A 84 8.69 -8.12 -0.90
N VAL A 85 7.78 -7.26 -1.34
CA VAL A 85 6.57 -6.91 -0.59
C VAL A 85 5.47 -7.92 -0.91
N GLY A 86 4.84 -8.46 0.14
CA GLY A 86 3.70 -9.37 -0.01
C GLY A 86 2.36 -8.65 -0.21
N ALA A 87 2.25 -7.40 0.23
CA ALA A 87 1.05 -6.58 0.07
C ALA A 87 1.00 -5.92 -1.31
N ASP A 88 -0.05 -6.19 -2.08
CA ASP A 88 -0.13 -5.78 -3.49
C ASP A 88 -0.28 -4.26 -3.65
N THR A 89 -1.04 -3.60 -2.78
CA THR A 89 -1.20 -2.13 -2.75
C THR A 89 0.14 -1.43 -2.58
N VAL A 90 0.89 -1.81 -1.54
CA VAL A 90 2.21 -1.26 -1.25
C VAL A 90 3.18 -1.54 -2.40
N LYS A 91 3.21 -2.77 -2.92
CA LYS A 91 4.04 -3.13 -4.07
C LYS A 91 3.74 -2.24 -5.27
N ASN A 92 2.46 -2.12 -5.64
CA ASN A 92 2.03 -1.32 -6.78
C ASN A 92 2.38 0.16 -6.58
N HIS A 93 2.21 0.68 -5.37
CA HIS A 93 2.59 2.04 -5.03
C HIS A 93 4.10 2.28 -5.23
N LEU A 94 4.97 1.41 -4.70
CA LEU A 94 6.42 1.52 -4.87
C LEU A 94 6.85 1.45 -6.35
N LEU A 95 6.18 0.61 -7.14
CA LEU A 95 6.42 0.53 -8.59
C LEU A 95 5.99 1.80 -9.32
N ARG A 96 4.83 2.37 -8.98
CA ARG A 96 4.38 3.65 -9.53
C ARG A 96 5.32 4.79 -9.16
N PHE A 97 5.83 4.83 -7.92
CA PHE A 97 6.84 5.79 -7.50
C PHE A 97 8.11 5.68 -8.35
N ALA A 98 8.62 4.47 -8.55
CA ALA A 98 9.77 4.24 -9.42
C ALA A 98 9.52 4.72 -10.87
N GLY A 99 8.30 4.50 -11.37
CA GLY A 99 7.86 4.99 -12.67
C GLY A 99 7.83 6.52 -12.76
N ALA A 100 7.27 7.19 -11.75
CA ALA A 100 7.18 8.64 -11.67
C ALA A 100 8.58 9.31 -11.68
N ILE A 101 9.54 8.74 -10.93
CA ILE A 101 10.93 9.20 -10.94
C ILE A 101 11.54 9.04 -12.33
N THR A 102 11.34 7.89 -12.98
CA THR A 102 11.85 7.64 -14.34
C THR A 102 11.28 8.61 -15.36
N ALA A 103 10.02 8.98 -15.21
CA ALA A 103 9.31 9.93 -16.07
C ALA A 103 9.60 11.41 -15.74
N GLY A 104 10.39 11.70 -14.71
CA GLY A 104 10.70 13.08 -14.30
C GLY A 104 9.50 13.84 -13.73
N VAL A 105 8.50 13.13 -13.19
CA VAL A 105 7.33 13.74 -12.55
C VAL A 105 7.76 14.35 -11.21
N SER A 106 7.25 15.54 -10.92
CA SER A 106 7.41 16.20 -9.61
C SER A 106 6.95 15.30 -8.46
N GLU A 107 7.75 15.19 -7.40
CA GLU A 107 7.38 14.44 -6.21
C GLU A 107 6.08 14.95 -5.58
N ALA A 108 5.86 16.28 -5.60
CA ALA A 108 4.66 16.89 -5.04
C ALA A 108 3.41 16.46 -5.82
N ASP A 109 3.46 16.54 -7.15
CA ASP A 109 2.33 16.16 -8.01
C ASP A 109 2.04 14.66 -7.91
N PHE A 110 3.09 13.84 -7.94
CA PHE A 110 2.96 12.40 -7.78
C PHE A 110 2.34 12.03 -6.43
N LEU A 111 2.89 12.54 -5.32
CA LEU A 111 2.42 12.20 -3.98
C LEU A 111 1.01 12.72 -3.71
N ALA A 112 0.67 13.92 -4.20
CA ALA A 112 -0.68 14.47 -4.09
C ALA A 112 -1.70 13.59 -4.83
N GLN A 113 -1.39 13.20 -6.07
CA GLN A 113 -2.27 12.33 -6.84
C GLN A 113 -2.39 10.95 -6.22
N GLU A 114 -1.28 10.37 -5.76
CA GLU A 114 -1.28 9.04 -5.18
C GLU A 114 -2.04 9.00 -3.85
N ALA A 115 -1.85 10.01 -2.98
CA ALA A 115 -2.62 10.13 -1.75
C ALA A 115 -4.12 10.28 -2.02
N ARG A 116 -4.50 11.00 -3.09
CA ARG A 116 -5.91 11.12 -3.52
C ARG A 116 -6.47 9.77 -3.96
N VAL A 117 -5.77 9.05 -4.83
CA VAL A 117 -6.20 7.74 -5.34
C VAL A 117 -6.31 6.71 -4.20
N GLU A 118 -5.31 6.64 -3.32
CA GLU A 118 -5.33 5.72 -2.18
C GLU A 118 -6.48 6.05 -1.21
N ARG A 119 -6.79 7.33 -1.02
CA ARG A 119 -7.93 7.77 -0.20
C ARG A 119 -9.25 7.27 -0.78
N GLU A 120 -9.46 7.44 -2.08
CA GLU A 120 -10.67 6.98 -2.77
C GLU A 120 -10.85 5.46 -2.65
N GLN A 121 -9.75 4.71 -2.83
CA GLN A 121 -9.74 3.26 -2.66
C GLN A 121 -10.06 2.85 -1.22
N TYR A 122 -9.43 3.51 -0.23
CA TYR A 122 -9.66 3.24 1.18
C TYR A 122 -11.11 3.51 1.60
N ILE A 123 -11.66 4.67 1.24
CA ILE A 123 -13.07 5.03 1.54
C ILE A 123 -14.03 4.02 0.91
N SER A 124 -13.79 3.65 -0.35
CA SER A 124 -14.63 2.66 -1.05
C SER A 124 -14.59 1.29 -0.36
N GLY A 125 -13.40 0.82 0.02
CA GLY A 125 -13.22 -0.44 0.76
C GLY A 125 -13.86 -0.40 2.15
N TYR A 126 -13.77 0.74 2.84
CA TYR A 126 -14.40 0.97 4.13
C TYR A 126 -15.93 0.87 4.04
N HIS A 127 -16.56 1.59 3.10
CA HIS A 127 -18.01 1.52 2.92
C HIS A 127 -18.50 0.11 2.57
N ARG A 128 -17.79 -0.59 1.68
CA ARG A 128 -18.11 -1.99 1.35
C ARG A 128 -18.04 -2.91 2.57
N SER A 129 -17.08 -2.67 3.47
CA SER A 129 -16.93 -3.43 4.71
C SER A 129 -18.08 -3.15 5.68
N LEU A 130 -18.51 -1.89 5.81
CA LEU A 130 -19.69 -1.51 6.61
C LEU A 130 -20.98 -2.13 6.07
N GLU A 131 -21.19 -2.09 4.75
CA GLU A 131 -22.37 -2.69 4.13
C GLU A 131 -22.41 -4.20 4.34
N THR A 132 -21.24 -4.85 4.26
CA THR A 132 -21.11 -6.28 4.56
C THR A 132 -21.47 -6.56 6.01
N LEU A 133 -20.97 -5.75 6.96
CA LEU A 133 -21.27 -5.89 8.38
C LEU A 133 -22.77 -5.72 8.67
N ALA A 134 -23.42 -4.73 8.05
CA ALA A 134 -24.86 -4.51 8.17
C ALA A 134 -25.66 -5.74 7.71
N LYS A 135 -25.32 -6.30 6.53
CA LYS A 135 -25.96 -7.52 5.99
C LYS A 135 -25.81 -8.73 6.92
N TRP A 136 -24.65 -8.90 7.55
CA TRP A 136 -24.46 -9.96 8.55
C TRP A 136 -25.27 -9.72 9.82
N GLY A 137 -25.41 -8.46 10.24
CA GLY A 137 -26.28 -8.07 11.35
C GLY A 137 -27.75 -8.40 11.08
N ASP A 138 -28.25 -8.05 9.90
CA ASP A 138 -29.63 -8.34 9.48
C ASP A 138 -29.88 -9.86 9.42
N ALA A 139 -28.93 -10.63 8.88
CA ALA A 139 -29.03 -12.08 8.82
C ALA A 139 -29.04 -12.71 10.22
N TYR A 140 -28.21 -12.19 11.15
CA TYR A 140 -28.18 -12.67 12.53
C TYR A 140 -29.49 -12.33 13.27
N ALA A 141 -30.03 -11.12 13.09
CA ALA A 141 -31.31 -10.74 13.67
C ALA A 141 -32.46 -11.62 13.14
N ALA A 142 -32.47 -11.94 11.84
CA ALA A 142 -33.46 -12.84 11.25
C ALA A 142 -33.44 -14.24 11.87
N LEU A 143 -32.25 -14.77 12.19
CA LEU A 143 -32.10 -16.07 12.87
C LEU A 143 -32.58 -16.07 14.33
N LEU A 144 -32.59 -14.92 15.01
CA LEU A 144 -33.08 -14.82 16.39
C LEU A 144 -34.61 -14.70 16.49
N VAL A 145 -35.24 -14.17 15.43
CA VAL A 145 -36.70 -13.97 15.38
C VAL A 145 -37.41 -15.20 14.78
N SER A 146 -36.69 -16.07 14.08
CA SER A 146 -37.19 -17.34 13.51
C SER A 146 -37.23 -18.47 14.53
#